data_AF-A0A1H8V268-F1
#
_entry.id   AF-A0A1H8V268-F1
#
_cell.length_a   1.000
_cell.length_b   1.000
_cell.length_c   1.000
_cell.angle_alpha   90.00
_cell.angle_beta   90.00
_cell.angle_gamma   90.00
#
_symmetry.space_group_name_H-M   'P 1'
#
loop_
_entity.id
_entity.type
_entity.pdbx_description
1 polymer ?
#
loop_
_entity_poly.entity_id
_entity_poly.type
_entity_poly.pdbx_seq_one_letter_code
_entity_poly.pdbx_strand_id
1 'polypeptide(L)'
;MLKRLSWVGTIAIIASLLSGCGSQPSSSSSEPISYKDMKTMVIDILKTEDAQKALQESASATTGNNGSSARILSVQDQEQMRMAVKETLVAPEYSKTIEKLMTDPRFAGDFAKAVNKQNKQIHKDLLKDPTYQKDLIQVMKSPEMDKMILEVLQSTQYRKQVMSIMTESMQSPLYRLEILDLLKKAVQEELKPKPDEKVTKQKDDSGGGDSGGDQGGGGDSGDGMGDSGGGGG
;
A
#
# COMPACT_ATOMS: atom_id res chain seq x y z
N MET A 1 23.81 45.47 75.13
CA MET A 1 24.67 45.07 73.98
C MET A 1 25.45 43.77 74.19
N LEU A 2 25.59 43.21 75.41
CA LEU A 2 26.31 41.95 75.62
C LEU A 2 25.59 40.67 75.12
N LYS A 3 24.25 40.66 74.98
CA LYS A 3 23.50 39.48 74.51
C LYS A 3 23.61 39.22 72.99
N ARG A 4 23.94 40.23 72.17
CA ARG A 4 24.14 40.05 70.73
C ARG A 4 25.56 39.55 70.39
N LEU A 5 26.54 39.84 71.23
CA LEU A 5 27.92 39.37 71.06
C LEU A 5 28.08 37.89 71.47
N SER A 6 27.34 37.42 72.48
CA SER A 6 27.29 36.01 72.88
C SER A 6 26.59 35.10 71.84
N TRP A 7 25.60 35.63 71.13
CA TRP A 7 24.87 34.88 70.09
C TRP A 7 25.71 34.70 68.80
N VAL A 8 26.53 35.69 68.43
CA VAL A 8 27.43 35.60 67.27
C VAL A 8 28.60 34.64 67.52
N GLY A 9 29.12 34.55 68.75
CA GLY A 9 30.19 33.61 69.10
C GLY A 9 29.77 32.13 69.05
N THR A 10 28.51 31.83 69.36
CA THR A 10 28.00 30.45 69.38
C THR A 10 27.74 29.91 67.97
N ILE A 11 27.39 30.77 67.02
CA ILE A 11 27.19 30.42 65.59
C ILE A 11 28.52 30.19 64.88
N ALA A 12 29.59 30.91 65.25
CA ALA A 12 30.91 30.75 64.66
C ALA A 12 31.60 29.42 65.04
N ILE A 13 31.33 28.90 66.24
CA ILE A 13 31.90 27.62 66.72
C ILE A 13 31.23 26.40 66.06
N ILE A 14 29.94 26.49 65.71
CA ILE A 14 29.23 25.42 65.01
C ILE A 14 29.67 25.34 63.55
N ALA A 15 29.98 26.46 62.90
CA ALA A 15 30.45 26.48 61.51
C ALA A 15 31.83 25.81 61.32
N SER A 16 32.70 25.82 62.33
CA SER A 16 34.02 25.18 62.28
C SER A 16 33.99 23.65 62.41
N LEU A 17 32.88 23.07 62.91
CA LEU A 17 32.73 21.63 63.08
C LEU A 17 32.24 20.89 61.80
N LEU A 18 31.82 21.61 60.76
CA LEU A 18 31.40 21.02 59.48
C LEU A 18 32.49 20.98 58.40
N SER A 19 33.68 21.54 58.64
CA SER A 19 34.81 21.52 57.68
C SER A 19 35.93 20.54 58.06
N GLY A 20 35.65 19.57 58.93
CA GLY A 20 36.65 18.63 59.46
C GLY A 20 36.24 17.17 59.36
N CYS A 21 36.11 16.61 58.15
CA CYS A 21 36.33 15.18 57.93
C CYS A 21 36.70 14.96 56.45
N GLY A 22 37.99 15.10 56.16
CA GLY A 22 38.57 14.97 54.84
C GLY A 22 40.06 14.75 54.97
N SER A 23 40.46 13.64 55.61
CA SER A 23 41.85 13.19 55.66
C SER A 23 41.94 11.68 55.83
N GLN A 24 42.32 11.01 54.75
CA GLN A 24 42.99 9.70 54.69
C GLN A 24 44.03 9.91 53.57
N PRO A 25 45.32 9.56 53.72
CA PRO A 25 45.72 8.20 54.08
C PRO A 25 47.04 8.02 54.87
N SER A 26 47.16 6.92 55.61
CA SER A 26 48.36 6.07 55.55
C SER A 26 48.14 4.66 56.14
N SER A 27 48.44 3.67 55.30
CA SER A 27 48.87 2.29 55.58
C SER A 27 47.98 1.34 56.40
N SER A 28 47.23 0.48 55.71
CA SER A 28 47.42 -1.00 55.77
C SER A 28 46.44 -1.72 54.83
N SER A 29 47.00 -2.36 53.80
CA SER A 29 46.55 -3.62 53.18
C SER A 29 45.06 -3.98 53.20
N SER A 30 44.32 -3.52 52.18
CA SER A 30 43.29 -4.29 51.45
C SER A 30 42.78 -3.40 50.30
N GLU A 31 42.65 -3.95 49.10
CA GLU A 31 42.16 -3.23 47.92
C GLU A 31 40.92 -2.36 48.26
N PRO A 32 40.84 -1.11 47.77
CA PRO A 32 39.64 -0.31 47.95
C PRO A 32 38.51 -1.05 47.22
N ILE A 33 37.54 -1.56 47.98
CA ILE A 33 36.31 -2.13 47.41
C ILE A 33 35.81 -1.11 46.39
N SER A 34 35.77 -1.52 45.11
CA SER A 34 35.44 -0.61 44.03
C SER A 34 34.02 -0.09 44.26
N TYR A 35 33.75 1.17 43.91
CA TYR A 35 32.38 1.71 43.91
C TYR A 35 31.43 0.80 43.11
N LYS A 36 31.96 0.08 42.11
CA LYS A 36 31.22 -0.92 41.33
C LYS A 36 30.83 -2.13 42.18
N ASP A 37 31.69 -2.60 43.07
CA ASP A 37 31.43 -3.76 43.93
C ASP A 37 30.50 -3.39 45.08
N MET A 38 30.68 -2.21 45.70
CA MET A 38 29.71 -1.67 46.66
C MET A 38 28.34 -1.45 46.01
N LYS A 39 28.29 -0.89 44.80
CA LYS A 39 27.03 -0.70 44.06
C LYS A 39 26.35 -2.04 43.76
N THR A 40 27.12 -3.04 43.33
CA THR A 40 26.58 -4.38 43.02
C THR A 40 26.05 -5.04 44.29
N MET A 41 26.79 -4.95 45.40
CA MET A 41 26.35 -5.44 46.70
C MET A 41 25.07 -4.75 47.19
N VAL A 42 24.94 -3.43 47.03
CA VAL A 42 23.71 -2.70 47.37
C VAL A 42 22.54 -3.09 46.45
N ILE A 43 22.79 -3.28 45.15
CA ILE A 43 21.77 -3.76 44.21
C ILE A 43 21.30 -5.16 44.58
N ASP A 44 22.21 -6.04 45.01
CA ASP A 44 21.87 -7.39 45.41
C ASP A 44 21.09 -7.41 46.72
N ILE A 45 21.44 -6.55 47.70
CA ILE A 45 20.63 -6.35 48.91
C ILE A 45 19.22 -5.85 48.55
N LEU A 46 19.08 -4.88 47.64
CA LEU A 46 17.77 -4.37 47.21
C LEU A 46 16.94 -5.39 46.42
N LYS A 47 17.60 -6.38 45.79
CA LYS A 47 16.92 -7.46 45.07
C LYS A 47 16.49 -8.60 46.00
N THR A 48 17.08 -8.73 47.19
CA THR A 48 16.69 -9.73 48.18
C THR A 48 15.25 -9.55 48.62
N GLU A 49 14.54 -10.65 48.83
CA GLU A 49 13.12 -10.67 49.20
C GLU A 49 12.84 -9.88 50.48
N ASP A 50 13.76 -9.90 51.45
CA ASP A 50 13.64 -9.13 52.70
C ASP A 50 13.65 -7.61 52.47
N ALA A 51 14.46 -7.11 51.53
CA ALA A 51 14.51 -5.69 51.20
C ALA A 51 13.26 -5.25 50.40
N GLN A 52 12.77 -6.11 49.51
CA GLN A 52 11.50 -5.89 48.81
C GLN A 52 10.33 -5.87 49.78
N LYS A 53 10.32 -6.78 50.76
CA LYS A 53 9.29 -6.85 51.80
C LYS A 53 9.34 -5.64 52.74
N ALA A 54 10.52 -5.21 53.17
CA ALA A 54 10.68 -4.00 53.96
C ALA A 54 10.26 -2.73 53.21
N LEU A 55 10.53 -2.64 51.90
CA LEU A 55 10.04 -1.56 51.03
C LEU A 55 8.52 -1.63 50.83
N GLN A 56 7.94 -2.82 50.70
CA GLN A 56 6.50 -3.01 50.59
C GLN A 56 5.77 -2.66 51.88
N GLU A 57 6.31 -3.04 53.05
CA GLU A 57 5.80 -2.66 54.37
C GLU A 57 5.93 -1.15 54.60
N SER A 58 7.05 -0.55 54.21
CA SER A 58 7.28 0.91 54.26
C SER A 58 6.34 1.68 53.31
N ALA A 59 6.16 1.21 52.08
CA ALA A 59 5.24 1.81 51.12
C ALA A 59 3.79 1.67 51.57
N SER A 60 3.42 0.54 52.16
CA SER A 60 2.08 0.31 52.73
C SER A 60 1.82 1.16 53.97
N ALA A 61 2.82 1.33 54.84
CA ALA A 61 2.74 2.20 56.02
C ALA A 61 2.67 3.69 55.63
N THR A 62 3.28 4.08 54.52
CA THR A 62 3.24 5.47 54.00
C THR A 62 1.96 5.75 53.19
N THR A 63 1.31 4.71 52.64
CA THR A 63 0.04 4.80 51.89
C THR A 63 -1.19 4.90 52.81
N GLY A 64 -0.99 5.25 54.09
CA GLY A 64 -2.06 5.47 55.05
C GLY A 64 -2.84 6.77 54.86
N ASN A 65 -2.40 7.74 54.03
CA ASN A 65 -3.09 9.03 54.01
C ASN A 65 -3.00 9.93 52.76
N ASN A 66 -2.47 9.50 51.60
CA ASN A 66 -2.58 10.30 50.37
C ASN A 66 -2.51 9.43 49.11
N GLY A 67 -3.59 9.46 48.32
CA GLY A 67 -3.84 8.60 47.16
C GLY A 67 -2.91 8.87 45.98
N SER A 68 -1.80 8.16 45.91
CA SER A 68 -0.99 8.01 44.70
C SER A 68 -0.35 6.62 44.70
N SER A 69 -1.08 5.66 44.14
CA SER A 69 -0.73 4.23 44.04
C SER A 69 0.47 3.97 43.11
N ALA A 70 1.67 4.41 43.48
CA ALA A 70 2.90 3.86 42.94
C ALA A 70 3.25 2.57 43.70
N ARG A 71 2.38 1.55 43.62
CA ARG A 71 2.74 0.21 44.09
C ARG A 71 3.85 -0.30 43.18
N ILE A 72 5.01 -0.62 43.75
CA ILE A 72 6.04 -1.40 43.06
C ILE A 72 5.38 -2.75 42.76
N LEU A 73 5.00 -2.97 41.50
CA LEU A 73 4.33 -4.19 41.06
C LEU A 73 5.28 -5.37 41.30
N SER A 74 4.88 -6.31 42.15
CA SER A 74 5.63 -7.53 42.37
C SER A 74 5.62 -8.38 41.10
N VAL A 75 6.55 -9.34 40.98
CA VAL A 75 6.61 -10.26 39.83
C VAL A 75 5.29 -11.03 39.66
N GLN A 76 4.60 -11.33 40.77
CA GLN A 76 3.28 -11.98 40.76
C GLN A 76 2.19 -11.07 40.20
N ASP A 77 2.21 -9.77 40.50
CA ASP A 77 1.27 -8.80 39.93
C ASP A 77 1.47 -8.65 38.41
N GLN A 78 2.71 -8.76 37.93
CA GLN A 78 3.00 -8.72 36.49
C GLN A 78 2.45 -9.95 35.75
N GLU A 79 2.51 -11.15 36.35
CA GLU A 79 1.92 -12.36 35.78
C GLU A 79 0.39 -12.29 35.76
N GLN A 80 -0.24 -11.81 36.83
CA GLN A 80 -1.69 -11.62 36.88
C GLN A 80 -2.15 -10.58 35.85
N MET A 81 -1.43 -9.47 35.69
CA MET A 81 -1.73 -8.48 34.64
C MET A 81 -1.56 -9.06 33.24
N ARG A 82 -0.51 -9.86 32.97
CA ARG A 82 -0.35 -10.52 31.66
C ARG A 82 -1.50 -11.47 31.36
N MET A 83 -1.95 -12.24 32.35
CA MET A 83 -3.08 -13.15 32.19
C MET A 83 -4.38 -12.39 31.94
N ALA A 84 -4.65 -11.33 32.70
CA ALA A 84 -5.83 -10.48 32.51
C ALA A 84 -5.84 -9.80 31.13
N VAL A 85 -4.69 -9.31 30.66
CA VAL A 85 -4.55 -8.72 29.31
C VAL A 85 -4.77 -9.78 28.24
N LYS A 86 -4.18 -10.98 28.38
CA LYS A 86 -4.39 -12.08 27.43
C LYS A 86 -5.86 -12.50 27.37
N GLU A 87 -6.50 -12.66 28.51
CA GLU A 87 -7.91 -13.03 28.60
C GLU A 87 -8.80 -11.96 27.96
N THR A 88 -8.51 -10.68 28.22
CA THR A 88 -9.24 -9.57 27.60
C THR A 88 -9.04 -9.51 26.08
N LEU A 89 -7.82 -9.70 25.59
CA LEU A 89 -7.52 -9.62 24.15
C LEU A 89 -8.06 -10.82 23.36
N VAL A 90 -8.18 -11.99 23.99
CA VAL A 90 -8.67 -13.22 23.36
C VAL A 90 -10.18 -13.42 23.57
N ALA A 91 -10.80 -12.64 24.47
CA ALA A 91 -12.24 -12.68 24.68
C ALA A 91 -13.00 -12.36 23.38
N PRO A 92 -14.04 -13.14 23.02
CA PRO A 92 -14.81 -12.92 21.81
C PRO A 92 -15.47 -11.52 21.75
N GLU A 93 -15.73 -10.91 22.90
CA GLU A 93 -16.32 -9.58 23.08
C GLU A 93 -15.34 -8.48 22.66
N TYR A 94 -14.03 -8.72 22.78
CA TYR A 94 -13.00 -7.77 22.38
C TYR A 94 -12.86 -7.67 20.85
N SER A 95 -13.23 -8.72 20.10
CA SER A 95 -13.28 -8.68 18.63
C SER A 95 -14.19 -7.57 18.12
N LYS A 96 -15.39 -7.41 18.72
CA LYS A 96 -16.35 -6.34 18.39
C LYS A 96 -15.81 -4.95 18.74
N THR A 97 -15.01 -4.87 19.80
CA THR A 97 -14.36 -3.62 20.22
C THR A 97 -13.27 -3.22 19.23
N ILE A 98 -12.46 -4.17 18.77
CA ILE A 98 -11.46 -3.95 17.72
C ILE A 98 -12.11 -3.59 16.39
N GLU A 99 -13.20 -4.25 16.00
CA GLU A 99 -13.96 -3.91 14.80
C GLU A 99 -14.44 -2.46 14.85
N LYS A 100 -15.07 -2.05 15.96
CA LYS A 100 -15.48 -0.66 16.16
C LYS A 100 -14.29 0.32 16.14
N LEU A 101 -13.16 -0.07 16.72
CA LEU A 101 -11.96 0.77 16.75
C LEU A 101 -11.34 0.94 15.36
N MET A 102 -11.36 -0.11 14.52
CA MET A 102 -10.89 -0.08 13.13
C MET A 102 -11.75 0.81 12.22
N THR A 103 -12.98 1.14 12.61
CA THR A 103 -13.80 2.12 11.89
C THR A 103 -13.41 3.58 12.17
N ASP A 104 -12.65 3.88 13.24
CA ASP A 104 -12.14 5.23 13.49
C ASP A 104 -10.98 5.53 12.52
N PRO A 105 -11.09 6.54 11.63
CA PRO A 105 -10.06 6.87 10.65
C PRO A 105 -8.70 7.24 11.25
N ARG A 106 -8.67 7.77 12.48
CA ARG A 106 -7.41 8.14 13.15
C ARG A 106 -6.65 6.89 13.56
N PHE A 107 -7.36 5.95 14.18
CA PHE A 107 -6.80 4.67 14.57
C PHE A 107 -6.42 3.83 13.35
N ALA A 108 -7.34 3.71 12.37
CA ALA A 108 -7.07 2.99 11.13
C ALA A 108 -5.90 3.60 10.35
N GLY A 109 -5.77 4.92 10.33
CA GLY A 109 -4.67 5.63 9.67
C GLY A 109 -3.32 5.35 10.31
N ASP A 110 -3.22 5.43 11.64
CA ASP A 110 -1.95 5.16 12.34
C ASP A 110 -1.61 3.66 12.36
N PHE A 111 -2.62 2.79 12.48
CA PHE A 111 -2.45 1.34 12.31
C PHE A 111 -1.96 0.99 10.90
N ALA A 112 -2.58 1.55 9.86
CA ALA A 112 -2.17 1.34 8.48
C ALA A 112 -0.73 1.80 8.27
N LYS A 113 -0.31 2.96 8.79
CA LYS A 113 1.09 3.42 8.71
C LYS A 113 2.06 2.45 9.39
N ALA A 114 1.72 1.95 10.58
CA ALA A 114 2.57 1.05 11.34
C ALA A 114 2.75 -0.31 10.64
N VAL A 115 1.71 -0.81 9.98
CA VAL A 115 1.70 -2.14 9.33
C VAL A 115 2.06 -2.07 7.84
N ASN A 116 2.07 -0.89 7.22
CA ASN A 116 2.23 -0.72 5.76
C ASN A 116 3.48 -1.45 5.20
N LYS A 117 4.61 -1.37 5.92
CA LYS A 117 5.86 -1.99 5.46
C LYS A 117 5.73 -3.52 5.40
N GLN A 118 5.18 -4.13 6.44
CA GLN A 118 4.94 -5.56 6.53
C GLN A 118 3.84 -5.97 5.54
N ASN A 119 2.77 -5.18 5.42
CA ASN A 119 1.68 -5.46 4.48
C ASN A 119 2.17 -5.48 3.03
N LYS A 120 3.03 -4.52 2.65
CA LYS A 120 3.67 -4.51 1.32
C LYS A 120 4.54 -5.74 1.09
N GLN A 121 5.23 -6.21 2.13
CA GLN A 121 6.06 -7.41 2.03
C GLN A 121 5.18 -8.66 1.87
N ILE A 122 4.11 -8.79 2.66
CA ILE A 122 3.13 -9.88 2.55
C ILE A 122 2.55 -9.92 1.14
N HIS A 123 2.07 -8.79 0.59
CA HIS A 123 1.54 -8.76 -0.77
C HIS A 123 2.60 -9.16 -1.83
N LYS A 124 3.86 -8.76 -1.67
CA LYS A 124 4.93 -9.17 -2.58
C LYS A 124 5.23 -10.67 -2.52
N ASP A 125 5.15 -11.25 -1.33
CA ASP A 125 5.42 -12.67 -1.14
C ASP A 125 4.22 -13.53 -1.57
N LEU A 126 2.99 -13.06 -1.31
CA LEU A 126 1.76 -13.65 -1.87
C LEU A 126 1.79 -13.65 -3.40
N LEU A 127 2.27 -12.59 -4.06
CA LEU A 127 2.40 -12.59 -5.52
C LEU A 127 3.35 -13.67 -6.06
N LYS A 128 4.25 -14.21 -5.25
CA LYS A 128 5.14 -15.33 -5.62
C LYS A 128 4.54 -16.69 -5.29
N ASP A 129 3.46 -16.73 -4.51
CA ASP A 129 2.79 -17.97 -4.14
C ASP A 129 1.96 -18.50 -5.34
N PRO A 130 2.13 -19.76 -5.75
CA PRO A 130 1.38 -20.34 -6.86
C PRO A 130 -0.13 -20.40 -6.63
N THR A 131 -0.59 -20.47 -5.36
CA THR A 131 -2.02 -20.49 -5.01
C THR A 131 -2.63 -19.12 -5.23
N TYR A 132 -1.99 -18.08 -4.70
CA TYR A 132 -2.45 -16.70 -4.88
C TYR A 132 -2.39 -16.26 -6.35
N GLN A 133 -1.40 -16.72 -7.11
CA GLN A 133 -1.34 -16.48 -8.55
C GLN A 133 -2.52 -17.12 -9.29
N LYS A 134 -2.95 -18.33 -8.92
CA LYS A 134 -4.12 -18.97 -9.53
C LYS A 134 -5.39 -18.16 -9.26
N ASP A 135 -5.58 -17.72 -8.01
CA ASP A 135 -6.72 -16.90 -7.62
C ASP A 135 -6.70 -15.55 -8.36
N LEU A 136 -5.53 -14.94 -8.49
CA LEU A 136 -5.37 -13.69 -9.24
C LEU A 136 -5.68 -13.88 -10.73
N ILE A 137 -5.24 -14.97 -11.35
CA ILE A 137 -5.58 -15.31 -12.74
C ILE A 137 -7.09 -15.53 -12.88
N GLN A 138 -7.74 -16.15 -11.91
CA GLN A 138 -9.19 -16.32 -11.91
C GLN A 138 -9.92 -14.97 -11.88
N VAL A 139 -9.44 -14.02 -11.06
CA VAL A 139 -9.95 -12.64 -11.06
C VAL A 139 -9.71 -11.94 -12.40
N MET A 140 -8.56 -12.17 -13.03
CA MET A 140 -8.24 -11.60 -14.34
C MET A 140 -9.05 -12.19 -15.49
N LYS A 141 -9.68 -13.36 -15.32
CA LYS A 141 -10.61 -13.97 -16.29
C LYS A 141 -12.05 -13.46 -16.13
N SER A 142 -12.24 -12.35 -15.43
CA SER A 142 -13.55 -11.73 -15.30
C SER A 142 -13.97 -11.07 -16.63
N PRO A 143 -15.27 -11.01 -16.95
CA PRO A 143 -15.77 -10.35 -18.16
C PRO A 143 -15.39 -8.86 -18.26
N GLU A 144 -15.12 -8.20 -17.13
CA GLU A 144 -14.65 -6.81 -17.10
C GLU A 144 -13.23 -6.68 -17.63
N MET A 145 -12.35 -7.62 -17.26
CA MET A 145 -10.99 -7.67 -17.81
C MET A 145 -11.00 -8.02 -19.29
N ASP A 146 -11.89 -8.89 -19.76
CA ASP A 146 -12.04 -9.17 -21.19
C ASP A 146 -12.39 -7.90 -21.98
N LYS A 147 -13.30 -7.06 -21.47
CA LYS A 147 -13.64 -5.78 -22.10
C LYS A 147 -12.44 -4.84 -22.15
N MET A 148 -11.69 -4.73 -21.04
CA MET A 148 -10.47 -3.91 -20.99
C MET A 148 -9.42 -4.41 -21.99
N ILE A 149 -9.23 -5.73 -22.09
CA ILE A 149 -8.32 -6.33 -23.07
C ILE A 149 -8.79 -6.03 -24.50
N LEU A 150 -10.08 -6.18 -24.80
CA LEU A 150 -10.66 -5.87 -26.12
C LEU A 150 -10.49 -4.39 -26.48
N GLU A 151 -10.65 -3.48 -25.53
CA GLU A 151 -10.41 -2.04 -25.74
C GLU A 151 -8.94 -1.78 -26.11
N VAL A 152 -8.00 -2.42 -25.41
CA VAL A 152 -6.57 -2.34 -25.73
C VAL A 152 -6.28 -2.92 -27.12
N LEU A 153 -6.88 -4.05 -27.49
CA LEU A 153 -6.73 -4.66 -28.82
C LEU A 153 -7.34 -3.79 -29.93
N GLN A 154 -8.41 -3.05 -29.64
CA GLN A 154 -9.03 -2.14 -30.59
C GLN A 154 -8.34 -0.77 -30.65
N SER A 155 -7.42 -0.49 -29.71
CA SER A 155 -6.68 0.76 -29.64
C SER A 155 -5.86 1.01 -30.92
N THR A 156 -5.71 2.29 -31.26
CA THR A 156 -4.94 2.70 -32.44
C THR A 156 -3.48 2.22 -32.39
N GLN A 157 -2.90 2.11 -31.20
CA GLN A 157 -1.53 1.63 -31.03
C GLN A 157 -1.41 0.14 -31.37
N TYR A 158 -2.33 -0.68 -30.87
CA TYR A 158 -2.34 -2.09 -31.22
C TYR A 158 -2.63 -2.31 -32.70
N ARG A 159 -3.56 -1.54 -33.30
CA ARG A 159 -3.80 -1.58 -34.75
C ARG A 159 -2.56 -1.29 -35.59
N LYS A 160 -1.72 -0.31 -35.19
CA LYS A 160 -0.44 -0.05 -35.87
C LYS A 160 0.50 -1.24 -35.78
N GLN A 161 0.61 -1.86 -34.61
CA GLN A 161 1.42 -3.07 -34.45
C GLN A 161 0.90 -4.22 -35.30
N VAL A 162 -0.42 -4.43 -35.34
CA VAL A 162 -1.05 -5.44 -36.20
C VAL A 162 -0.79 -5.16 -37.68
N MET A 163 -0.87 -3.91 -38.12
CA MET A 163 -0.54 -3.53 -39.49
C MET A 163 0.93 -3.80 -39.83
N SER A 164 1.87 -3.56 -38.90
CA SER A 164 3.28 -3.93 -39.08
C SER A 164 3.45 -5.43 -39.22
N ILE A 165 2.89 -6.21 -38.29
CA ILE A 165 2.93 -7.68 -38.30
C ILE A 165 2.32 -8.22 -39.59
N MET A 166 1.20 -7.65 -40.05
CA MET A 166 0.53 -8.08 -41.29
C MET A 166 1.38 -7.74 -42.51
N THR A 167 2.02 -6.58 -42.54
CA THR A 167 2.95 -6.17 -43.61
C THR A 167 4.17 -7.09 -43.66
N GLU A 168 4.76 -7.41 -42.51
CA GLU A 168 5.87 -8.37 -42.39
C GLU A 168 5.45 -9.78 -42.80
N SER A 169 4.25 -10.21 -42.40
CA SER A 169 3.68 -11.51 -42.78
C SER A 169 3.47 -11.61 -44.29
N MET A 170 3.01 -10.54 -44.94
CA MET A 170 2.89 -10.48 -46.41
C MET A 170 4.24 -10.51 -47.14
N GLN A 171 5.33 -10.14 -46.47
CA GLN A 171 6.67 -10.27 -47.01
C GLN A 171 7.22 -11.70 -46.88
N SER A 172 6.60 -12.54 -46.06
CA SER A 172 6.97 -13.95 -45.93
C SER A 172 6.81 -14.69 -47.26
N PRO A 173 7.85 -15.41 -47.73
CA PRO A 173 7.80 -16.18 -48.96
C PRO A 173 6.63 -17.19 -49.01
N LEU A 174 6.28 -17.79 -47.86
CA LEU A 174 5.15 -18.72 -47.79
C LEU A 174 3.82 -18.02 -48.11
N TYR A 175 3.60 -16.84 -47.54
CA TYR A 175 2.38 -16.07 -47.77
C TYR A 175 2.28 -15.56 -49.21
N ARG A 176 3.41 -15.15 -49.80
CA ARG A 176 3.46 -14.75 -51.22
C ARG A 176 3.11 -15.91 -52.15
N LEU A 177 3.63 -17.11 -51.89
CA LEU A 177 3.31 -18.29 -52.69
C LEU A 177 1.81 -18.64 -52.59
N GLU A 178 1.24 -18.55 -51.41
CA GLU A 178 -0.19 -18.82 -51.18
C GLU A 178 -1.09 -17.78 -51.87
N ILE A 179 -0.74 -16.49 -51.80
CA ILE A 179 -1.43 -15.44 -52.58
C ILE A 179 -1.31 -15.71 -54.08
N LEU A 180 -0.13 -16.09 -54.58
CA LEU A 180 0.07 -16.38 -55.99
C LEU A 180 -0.73 -17.61 -56.45
N ASP A 181 -0.87 -18.64 -55.61
CA ASP A 181 -1.71 -19.81 -55.89
C ASP A 181 -3.21 -19.45 -55.90
N LEU A 182 -3.65 -18.63 -54.94
CA LEU A 182 -5.02 -18.09 -54.91
C LEU A 182 -5.33 -17.23 -56.14
N LEU A 183 -4.41 -16.35 -56.55
CA LEU A 183 -4.55 -15.53 -57.75
C LEU A 183 -4.64 -16.40 -59.01
N LYS A 184 -3.81 -17.46 -59.11
CA LYS A 184 -3.88 -18.40 -60.22
C LYS A 184 -5.23 -19.12 -60.26
N LYS A 185 -5.76 -19.55 -59.12
CA LYS A 185 -7.08 -20.20 -59.03
C LYS A 185 -8.20 -19.24 -59.44
N ALA A 186 -8.22 -18.02 -58.92
CA ALA A 186 -9.22 -17.00 -59.27
C ALA A 186 -9.21 -16.68 -60.77
N VAL A 187 -8.01 -16.50 -61.36
CA VAL A 187 -7.87 -16.28 -62.81
C VAL A 187 -8.32 -17.50 -63.62
N GLN A 188 -8.05 -18.72 -63.15
CA GLN A 188 -8.55 -19.93 -63.81
C GLN A 188 -10.07 -20.09 -63.70
N GLU A 189 -10.71 -19.59 -62.64
CA GLU A 189 -12.16 -19.59 -62.48
C GLU A 189 -12.83 -18.53 -63.36
N GLU A 190 -12.23 -17.35 -63.54
CA GLU A 190 -12.74 -16.32 -64.45
C GLU A 190 -12.49 -16.63 -65.93
N LEU A 191 -11.36 -17.30 -66.25
CA LEU A 191 -11.04 -17.71 -67.62
C LEU A 191 -11.79 -18.98 -68.06
N LYS A 192 -12.38 -19.73 -67.13
CA LYS A 192 -13.36 -20.75 -67.47
C LYS A 192 -14.67 -20.03 -67.81
N PRO A 193 -15.14 -20.08 -69.06
CA PRO A 193 -16.42 -19.47 -69.40
C PRO A 193 -17.48 -20.13 -68.50
N LYS A 194 -18.21 -19.33 -67.72
CA LYS A 194 -19.44 -19.78 -67.06
C LYS A 194 -20.36 -20.31 -68.17
N PRO A 195 -20.64 -21.62 -68.24
CA PRO A 195 -21.50 -22.16 -69.26
C PRO A 195 -22.94 -21.95 -68.77
N ASP A 196 -23.40 -20.70 -68.70
CA ASP A 196 -24.83 -20.31 -68.60
C ASP A 196 -24.99 -18.80 -68.33
N GLU A 197 -24.45 -17.96 -69.20
CA GLU A 197 -25.03 -16.62 -69.37
C GLU A 197 -25.53 -16.50 -70.81
N LYS A 198 -26.82 -16.78 -70.98
CA LYS A 198 -27.54 -16.67 -72.24
C LYS A 198 -27.43 -15.24 -72.76
N VAL A 199 -26.59 -15.05 -73.76
CA VAL A 199 -26.65 -13.92 -74.67
C VAL A 199 -27.97 -14.01 -75.43
N THR A 200 -28.99 -13.30 -74.97
CA THR A 200 -30.16 -12.96 -75.78
C THR A 200 -29.70 -12.04 -76.92
N LYS A 201 -29.48 -12.65 -78.09
CA LYS A 201 -29.50 -11.96 -79.39
C LYS A 201 -30.86 -11.29 -79.56
N GLN A 202 -30.91 -9.96 -79.48
CA GLN A 202 -31.98 -9.19 -80.08
C GLN A 202 -31.46 -8.64 -81.41
N LYS A 203 -32.10 -9.10 -82.48
CA LYS A 203 -31.79 -8.85 -83.88
C LYS A 203 -32.52 -7.57 -84.28
N ASP A 204 -31.83 -6.71 -85.03
CA ASP A 204 -32.37 -5.55 -85.72
C ASP A 204 -33.73 -5.82 -86.38
N ASP A 205 -34.68 -4.90 -86.17
CA ASP A 205 -35.72 -4.61 -87.14
C ASP A 205 -35.80 -3.08 -87.30
N SER A 206 -35.58 -2.63 -88.53
CA SER A 206 -35.65 -1.24 -88.97
C SER A 206 -37.11 -0.78 -89.08
N GLY A 207 -37.43 0.41 -88.57
CA GLY A 207 -38.72 1.04 -88.85
C GLY A 207 -38.81 2.43 -88.25
N GLY A 208 -38.72 3.46 -89.09
CA GLY A 208 -38.59 4.86 -88.71
C GLY A 208 -39.84 5.55 -88.15
N GLY A 209 -39.66 6.84 -87.87
CA GLY A 209 -40.71 7.84 -87.96
C GLY A 209 -41.17 8.48 -86.65
N ASP A 210 -40.66 9.68 -86.45
CA ASP A 210 -41.42 10.89 -86.17
C ASP A 210 -41.87 11.26 -84.74
N SER A 211 -41.58 12.54 -84.46
CA SER A 211 -42.26 13.51 -83.60
C SER A 211 -42.56 13.21 -82.13
N GLY A 212 -42.05 14.13 -81.30
CA GLY A 212 -42.99 15.02 -80.62
C GLY A 212 -42.78 15.17 -79.12
N GLY A 213 -42.17 16.31 -78.75
CA GLY A 213 -42.42 17.04 -77.51
C GLY A 213 -41.94 16.39 -76.22
N ASP A 214 -41.80 17.08 -75.10
CA ASP A 214 -41.91 18.49 -74.79
C ASP A 214 -41.52 18.58 -73.29
N GLN A 215 -40.82 19.66 -72.94
CA GLN A 215 -40.81 20.34 -71.64
C GLN A 215 -40.42 19.66 -70.32
N GLY A 216 -39.66 20.48 -69.57
CA GLY A 216 -39.72 20.60 -68.11
C GLY A 216 -38.41 20.20 -67.47
N GLY A 217 -37.42 21.10 -67.35
CA GLY A 217 -37.37 22.15 -66.31
C GLY A 217 -36.50 21.62 -65.16
N GLY A 218 -35.41 22.24 -64.71
CA GLY A 218 -35.13 23.66 -64.53
C GLY A 218 -34.88 23.90 -63.03
N GLY A 219 -33.74 24.51 -62.68
CA GLY A 219 -33.45 25.08 -61.35
C GLY A 219 -32.52 24.20 -60.50
N ASP A 220 -31.23 24.48 -60.27
CA ASP A 220 -30.50 25.71 -59.87
C ASP A 220 -30.28 25.86 -58.36
N SER A 221 -29.07 26.34 -58.03
CA SER A 221 -28.57 26.85 -56.74
C SER A 221 -28.30 25.80 -55.65
N GLY A 222 -27.10 25.67 -55.07
CA GLY A 222 -26.03 26.64 -54.90
C GLY A 222 -26.17 27.31 -53.54
N ASP A 223 -25.41 26.83 -52.54
CA ASP A 223 -25.05 27.63 -51.37
C ASP A 223 -23.79 27.05 -50.72
N GLY A 224 -22.76 27.86 -50.68
CA GLY A 224 -21.58 27.69 -49.86
C GLY A 224 -21.53 28.78 -48.79
N MET A 225 -21.11 28.42 -47.59
CA MET A 225 -20.47 29.24 -46.55
C MET A 225 -20.20 28.25 -45.40
N GLY A 226 -19.01 28.05 -44.84
CA GLY A 226 -18.01 29.04 -44.49
C GLY A 226 -18.34 29.58 -43.10
N ASP A 227 -17.85 28.94 -42.03
CA ASP A 227 -17.67 29.62 -40.74
C ASP A 227 -16.44 29.11 -39.98
N SER A 228 -15.64 30.09 -39.58
CA SER A 228 -14.47 30.00 -38.71
C SER A 228 -14.94 30.25 -37.28
N GLY A 229 -14.47 29.46 -36.32
CA GLY A 229 -14.69 29.78 -34.90
C GLY A 229 -13.65 29.12 -34.01
N GLY A 230 -12.62 29.88 -33.64
CA GLY A 230 -11.65 29.51 -32.62
C GLY A 230 -12.11 29.84 -31.19
N GLY A 231 -11.33 29.35 -30.22
CA GLY A 231 -11.47 29.57 -28.78
C GLY A 231 -11.22 28.24 -28.06
N GLY A 232 -10.17 28.04 -27.26
CA GLY A 232 -9.68 28.91 -26.20
C GLY A 232 -9.95 28.18 -24.88
N GLY A 233 -8.91 27.54 -24.35
CA GLY A 233 -8.89 26.75 -23.11
C GLY A 233 -7.53 26.11 -22.91
#